data_AF-Q3J2G0-F1
#
_entry.id   AF-Q3J2G0-F1
#
_cell.length_a   1.000
_cell.length_b   1.000
_cell.length_c   1.000
_cell.angle_alpha   90.00
_cell.angle_beta   90.00
_cell.angle_gamma   90.00
#
_symmetry.space_group_name_H-M   'P 1'
#
loop_
_entity.id
_entity.type
_entity.pdbx_description
1 polymer ?
#
loop_
_entity_poly.entity_id
_entity_poly.type
_entity_poly.pdbx_seq_one_letter_code
_entity_poly.pdbx_strand_id
1 'polypeptide(L)'
;MPASQVPSFPPEAASRRIANELVARAPQDLIFTMRFLGESQDLLQSHFRAFLTRSLAHAGATPEEHPLLPFFVDSHAAEMRDFVFTGAALARPFHLQEIEALTADAETMLRVDIWDAIASLIEMAEARFAEGIGTVVERLREQEAAVRPPRRDP
;
A
#
# COMPACT_ATOMS: atom_id res chain seq x y z
N MET A 1 41.52 22.02 -2.91
CA MET A 1 40.06 22.08 -2.81
C MET A 1 39.66 21.18 -1.65
N PRO A 2 39.16 21.70 -0.52
CA PRO A 2 38.75 20.87 0.61
C PRO A 2 37.44 20.16 0.26
N ALA A 3 37.33 18.89 0.65
CA ALA A 3 36.12 18.09 0.50
C ALA A 3 34.96 18.79 1.22
N SER A 4 33.90 19.10 0.48
CA SER A 4 32.65 19.60 1.04
C SER A 4 32.12 18.56 2.02
N GLN A 5 32.18 18.86 3.32
CA GLN A 5 31.43 18.13 4.34
C GLN A 5 29.95 18.28 3.98
N VAL A 6 29.35 17.21 3.47
CA VAL A 6 27.89 17.08 3.46
C VAL A 6 27.48 17.16 4.93
N PRO A 7 26.68 18.14 5.36
CA PRO A 7 26.27 18.23 6.75
C PRO A 7 25.55 16.93 7.13
N SER A 8 26.19 16.15 8.01
CA SER A 8 25.61 14.93 8.59
C SER A 8 24.62 15.39 9.63
N PHE A 9 23.34 15.40 9.26
CA PHE A 9 22.28 15.62 10.21
C PHE A 9 22.01 14.31 10.97
N PRO A 10 21.66 14.37 12.26
CA PRO A 10 21.14 13.19 12.94
C PRO A 10 19.94 12.65 12.15
N PRO A 11 19.76 11.32 12.06
CA PRO A 11 18.70 10.70 11.25
C PRO A 11 17.32 11.32 11.49
N GLU A 12 16.94 11.52 12.76
CA GLU A 12 15.70 12.20 13.18
C GLU A 12 15.50 13.59 12.52
N ALA A 13 16.56 14.37 12.36
CA ALA A 13 16.48 15.69 11.71
C ALA A 13 16.37 15.59 10.17
N ALA A 14 16.81 14.50 9.57
CA ALA A 14 16.61 14.21 8.15
C ALA A 14 15.19 13.68 7.90
N SER A 15 14.71 12.71 8.69
CA SER A 15 13.37 12.12 8.57
C SER A 15 12.27 13.20 8.69
N ARG A 16 12.39 14.08 9.70
CA ARG A 16 11.47 15.23 9.88
C ARG A 16 11.50 16.23 8.73
N ARG A 17 12.66 16.43 8.10
CA ARG A 17 12.76 17.30 6.91
C ARG A 17 12.00 16.72 5.74
N ILE A 18 12.17 15.42 5.48
CA ILE A 18 11.42 14.73 4.42
C ILE A 18 9.91 14.77 4.70
N ALA A 19 9.50 14.57 5.96
CA ALA A 19 8.09 14.71 6.35
C ALA A 19 7.56 16.12 6.05
N ASN A 20 8.33 17.19 6.32
CA ASN A 20 7.95 18.56 5.96
C ASN A 20 7.79 18.74 4.45
N GLU A 21 8.72 18.21 3.65
CA GLU A 21 8.67 18.30 2.19
C GLU A 21 7.45 17.56 1.61
N LEU A 22 7.09 16.41 2.17
CA LEU A 22 5.91 15.63 1.77
C LEU A 22 4.60 16.36 2.11
N VAL A 23 4.48 16.91 3.32
CA VAL A 23 3.27 17.63 3.75
C VAL A 23 3.08 18.92 2.98
N ALA A 24 4.17 19.62 2.62
CA ALA A 24 4.11 20.81 1.76
C ALA A 24 3.49 20.54 0.38
N ARG A 25 3.56 19.29 -0.11
CA ARG A 25 2.98 18.85 -1.39
C ARG A 25 1.60 18.21 -1.23
N ALA A 26 1.12 18.00 0.00
CA ALA A 26 -0.12 17.31 0.27
C ALA A 26 -1.35 17.89 -0.43
N PRO A 27 -1.50 19.22 -0.63
CA PRO A 27 -2.65 19.75 -1.38
C PRO A 27 -2.77 19.20 -2.81
N GLN A 28 -1.64 18.88 -3.46
CA GLN A 28 -1.62 18.34 -4.82
C GLN A 28 -1.53 16.81 -4.84
N ASP A 29 -0.73 16.25 -3.95
CA ASP A 29 -0.29 14.85 -4.02
C ASP A 29 -1.05 13.92 -3.05
N LEU A 30 -1.75 14.47 -2.05
CA LEU A 30 -2.51 13.69 -1.08
C LEU A 30 -3.99 13.62 -1.46
N ILE A 31 -4.46 12.38 -1.64
CA ILE A 31 -5.87 12.06 -1.83
C ILE A 31 -6.35 11.11 -0.75
N PHE A 32 -7.58 11.33 -0.29
CA PHE A 32 -8.34 10.42 0.53
C PHE A 32 -9.19 9.55 -0.38
N THR A 33 -9.10 8.23 -0.20
CA THR A 33 -9.90 7.26 -0.94
C THR A 33 -10.94 6.64 -0.02
N MET A 34 -12.13 6.41 -0.57
CA MET A 34 -13.17 5.68 0.15
C MET A 34 -12.79 4.21 0.23
N ARG A 35 -12.99 3.60 1.41
CA ARG A 35 -12.81 2.17 1.60
C ARG A 35 -14.05 1.57 2.23
N PHE A 36 -14.64 0.58 1.57
CA PHE A 36 -15.72 -0.22 2.11
C PHE A 36 -15.14 -1.30 3.03
N LEU A 37 -15.64 -1.41 4.25
CA LEU A 37 -15.19 -2.36 5.28
C LEU A 37 -16.37 -3.15 5.85
N GLY A 38 -16.05 -4.26 6.52
CA GLY A 38 -17.01 -5.06 7.28
C GLY A 38 -18.18 -5.57 6.44
N GLU A 39 -19.39 -5.48 7.00
CA GLU A 39 -20.63 -6.06 6.44
C GLU A 39 -20.95 -5.59 5.02
N SER A 40 -20.48 -4.40 4.61
CA SER A 40 -20.65 -3.94 3.22
C SER A 40 -19.94 -4.87 2.23
N GLN A 41 -18.77 -5.41 2.61
CA GLN A 41 -18.05 -6.38 1.79
C GLN A 41 -18.79 -7.71 1.70
N ASP A 42 -19.34 -8.17 2.82
CA ASP A 42 -20.09 -9.43 2.89
C ASP A 42 -21.40 -9.34 2.11
N LEU A 43 -22.08 -8.19 2.15
CA LEU A 43 -23.30 -7.94 1.41
C LEU A 43 -23.06 -8.08 -0.09
N LEU A 44 -22.03 -7.42 -0.61
CA LEU A 44 -21.75 -7.44 -2.05
C LEU A 44 -21.15 -8.78 -2.49
N GLN A 45 -20.32 -9.42 -1.66
CA GLN A 45 -19.82 -10.78 -1.86
C GLN A 45 -20.98 -11.77 -1.99
N SER A 46 -21.93 -11.73 -1.04
CA SER A 46 -23.08 -12.63 -1.01
C SER A 46 -24.00 -12.40 -2.20
N HIS A 47 -24.20 -11.13 -2.59
CA HIS A 47 -24.94 -10.78 -3.79
C HIS A 47 -24.34 -11.41 -5.04
N PHE A 48 -23.03 -11.23 -5.28
CA PHE A 48 -22.37 -11.76 -6.48
C PHE A 48 -22.26 -13.28 -6.47
N ARG A 49 -21.99 -13.89 -5.32
CA ARG A 49 -22.05 -15.35 -5.18
C ARG A 49 -23.42 -15.88 -5.60
N ALA A 50 -24.50 -15.32 -5.06
CA ALA A 50 -25.84 -15.74 -5.39
C ALA A 50 -26.18 -15.50 -6.87
N PHE A 51 -25.73 -14.37 -7.44
CA PHE A 51 -25.86 -14.07 -8.86
C PHE A 51 -25.15 -15.11 -9.74
N LEU A 52 -23.88 -15.42 -9.46
CA LEU A 52 -23.08 -16.38 -10.21
C LEU A 52 -23.65 -17.79 -10.09
N THR A 53 -24.02 -18.24 -8.89
CA THR A 53 -24.64 -19.55 -8.68
C THR A 53 -25.91 -19.70 -9.51
N ARG A 54 -26.82 -18.71 -9.49
CA ARG A 54 -28.05 -18.77 -10.29
C ARG A 54 -27.77 -18.76 -11.79
N SER A 55 -26.82 -17.93 -12.24
CA SER A 55 -26.49 -17.78 -13.66
C SER A 55 -25.85 -19.05 -14.23
N LEU A 56 -24.94 -19.66 -13.47
CA LEU A 56 -24.27 -20.91 -13.85
C LEU A 56 -25.25 -22.08 -13.88
N ALA A 57 -26.12 -22.20 -12.87
CA ALA A 57 -27.16 -23.23 -12.85
C ALA A 57 -28.14 -23.08 -14.04
N HIS A 58 -28.52 -21.84 -14.40
CA HIS A 58 -29.35 -21.60 -15.57
C HIS A 58 -28.67 -22.00 -16.89
N ALA A 59 -27.33 -21.89 -16.94
CA ALA A 59 -26.52 -22.35 -18.06
C ALA A 59 -26.22 -23.88 -18.02
N GLY A 60 -26.77 -24.60 -17.04
CA GLY A 60 -26.59 -26.05 -16.88
C GLY A 60 -25.32 -26.46 -16.12
N ALA A 61 -24.51 -25.52 -15.63
CA ALA A 61 -23.34 -25.86 -14.82
C ALA A 61 -23.76 -26.11 -13.37
N THR A 62 -23.66 -27.36 -12.93
CA THR A 62 -23.95 -27.75 -11.54
C THR A 62 -22.68 -28.19 -10.80
N PRO A 63 -22.65 -28.12 -9.46
CA PRO A 63 -21.51 -28.61 -8.67
C PRO A 63 -21.25 -30.11 -8.84
N GLU A 64 -22.28 -30.91 -9.16
CA GLU A 64 -22.16 -32.35 -9.39
C GLU A 64 -21.36 -32.65 -10.66
N GLU A 65 -21.58 -31.86 -11.72
CA GLU A 65 -20.86 -31.98 -13.01
C GLU A 65 -19.52 -31.25 -12.98
N HIS A 66 -19.40 -30.20 -12.16
CA HIS A 66 -18.22 -29.36 -12.04
C HIS A 66 -17.82 -29.17 -10.56
N PRO A 67 -17.01 -30.08 -9.98
CA PRO A 67 -16.67 -30.03 -8.55
C PRO A 67 -15.93 -28.76 -8.09
N LEU A 68 -15.25 -28.06 -9.02
CA LEU A 68 -14.55 -26.79 -8.75
C LEU A 68 -15.46 -25.55 -8.84
N LEU A 69 -16.72 -25.72 -9.23
CA LEU A 69 -17.67 -24.63 -9.41
C LEU A 69 -17.85 -23.75 -8.16
N PRO A 70 -17.92 -24.29 -6.92
CA PRO A 70 -18.02 -23.44 -5.73
C PRO A 70 -16.82 -22.51 -5.56
N PHE A 71 -15.59 -23.02 -5.77
CA PHE A 71 -14.38 -22.21 -5.70
C PHE A 71 -14.36 -21.12 -6.78
N PHE A 72 -14.74 -21.48 -8.01
CA PHE A 72 -14.89 -20.52 -9.11
C PHE A 72 -15.85 -19.40 -8.74
N VAL A 73 -17.03 -19.74 -8.21
CA VAL A 73 -18.04 -18.77 -7.78
C VAL A 73 -17.50 -17.85 -6.69
N ASP A 74 -16.84 -18.39 -5.67
CA ASP A 74 -16.33 -17.59 -4.55
C ASP A 74 -15.21 -16.62 -5.01
N SER A 75 -14.28 -17.09 -5.84
CA SER A 75 -13.21 -16.27 -6.41
C SER A 75 -13.77 -15.15 -7.29
N HIS A 76 -14.66 -15.49 -8.23
CA HIS A 76 -15.21 -14.48 -9.15
C HIS A 76 -16.13 -13.50 -8.43
N ALA A 77 -16.87 -13.93 -7.40
CA ALA A 77 -17.64 -13.02 -6.58
C ALA A 77 -16.75 -11.98 -5.88
N ALA A 78 -15.58 -12.40 -5.39
CA ALA A 78 -14.61 -11.49 -4.79
C ALA A 78 -14.02 -10.53 -5.82
N GLU A 79 -13.64 -11.01 -7.01
CA GLU A 79 -13.14 -10.18 -8.10
C GLU A 79 -14.17 -9.12 -8.54
N MET A 80 -15.44 -9.51 -8.69
CA MET A 80 -16.52 -8.59 -9.05
C MET A 80 -16.76 -7.55 -7.95
N ARG A 81 -16.75 -7.97 -6.68
CA ARG A 81 -16.86 -7.07 -5.52
C ARG A 81 -15.72 -6.05 -5.51
N ASP A 82 -14.50 -6.52 -5.68
CA ASP A 82 -13.30 -5.68 -5.63
C ASP A 82 -13.26 -4.71 -6.82
N PHE A 83 -13.73 -5.14 -8.00
CA PHE A 83 -13.96 -4.26 -9.15
C PHE A 83 -14.92 -3.12 -8.81
N VAL A 84 -16.08 -3.43 -8.23
CA VAL A 84 -17.09 -2.41 -7.88
C VAL A 84 -16.55 -1.45 -6.83
N PHE A 85 -15.95 -1.94 -5.74
CA PHE A 85 -15.44 -1.06 -4.68
C PHE A 85 -14.25 -0.23 -5.12
N THR A 86 -13.34 -0.79 -5.91
CA THR A 86 -12.21 -0.04 -6.47
C THR A 86 -12.73 1.03 -7.42
N GLY A 87 -13.67 0.68 -8.31
CA GLY A 87 -14.31 1.65 -9.20
C GLY A 87 -15.02 2.77 -8.45
N ALA A 88 -15.75 2.44 -7.38
CA ALA A 88 -16.42 3.43 -6.54
C ALA A 88 -15.42 4.35 -5.81
N ALA A 89 -14.31 3.81 -5.30
CA ALA A 89 -13.26 4.59 -4.65
C ALA A 89 -12.54 5.54 -5.63
N LEU A 90 -12.34 5.12 -6.88
CA LEU A 90 -11.70 5.92 -7.92
C LEU A 90 -12.61 6.97 -8.55
N ALA A 91 -13.93 6.77 -8.52
CA ALA A 91 -14.88 7.69 -9.15
C ALA A 91 -14.86 9.09 -8.52
N ARG A 92 -14.47 9.20 -7.25
CA ARG A 92 -14.34 10.48 -6.55
C ARG A 92 -13.25 10.43 -5.48
N PRO A 93 -11.99 10.71 -5.83
CA PRO A 93 -10.99 11.01 -4.81
C PRO A 93 -11.31 12.36 -4.16
N PHE A 94 -10.98 12.51 -2.88
CA PHE A 94 -11.07 13.78 -2.18
C PHE A 94 -9.65 14.29 -1.90
N HIS A 95 -9.33 15.49 -2.34
CA HIS A 95 -8.07 16.12 -1.98
C HIS A 95 -8.09 16.56 -0.51
N LEU A 96 -6.91 16.66 0.10
CA LEU A 96 -6.78 17.11 1.49
C LEU A 96 -7.52 18.43 1.75
N GLN A 97 -7.40 19.39 0.84
CA GLN A 97 -8.08 20.69 0.94
C GLN A 97 -9.61 20.56 1.00
N GLU A 98 -10.19 19.60 0.27
CA GLU A 98 -11.64 19.36 0.28
C GLU A 98 -12.10 18.75 1.61
N ILE A 99 -11.29 17.89 2.22
CA ILE A 99 -11.56 17.31 3.54
C ILE A 99 -11.46 18.37 4.63
N GLU A 100 -10.40 19.19 4.64
CA GLU A 100 -10.20 20.30 5.59
C GLU A 100 -11.41 21.26 5.56
N ALA A 101 -11.95 21.54 4.37
CA ALA A 101 -13.15 22.35 4.21
C ALA A 101 -14.42 21.68 4.77
N LEU A 102 -14.55 20.35 4.62
CA LEU A 102 -15.71 19.59 5.11
C LEU A 102 -15.72 19.41 6.62
N THR A 103 -14.55 19.27 7.24
CA THR A 103 -14.41 19.05 8.70
C THR A 103 -14.44 20.35 9.50
N ALA A 104 -14.45 21.51 8.82
CA ALA A 104 -14.18 22.81 9.42
C ALA A 104 -12.90 22.80 10.27
N ASP A 105 -11.97 21.91 9.90
CA ASP A 105 -10.69 21.83 10.57
C ASP A 105 -9.87 23.05 10.19
N ALA A 106 -9.15 23.60 11.16
CA ALA A 106 -8.13 24.58 10.81
C ALA A 106 -7.11 23.82 9.97
N GLU A 107 -6.76 24.36 8.80
CA GLU A 107 -5.83 23.81 7.80
C GLU A 107 -4.55 23.15 8.39
N THR A 108 -4.21 23.47 9.63
CA THR A 108 -3.06 22.99 10.37
C THR A 108 -3.24 21.65 11.10
N MET A 109 -4.40 21.30 11.71
CA MET A 109 -4.44 20.15 12.64
C MET A 109 -4.28 18.81 11.91
N LEU A 110 -5.09 18.53 10.90
CA LEU A 110 -4.96 17.33 10.08
C LEU A 110 -3.55 17.20 9.45
N ARG A 111 -2.96 18.32 9.04
CA ARG A 111 -1.59 18.34 8.48
C ARG A 111 -0.52 18.00 9.51
N VAL A 112 -0.66 18.46 10.75
CA VAL A 112 0.26 18.10 11.85
C VAL A 112 0.18 16.61 12.16
N ASP A 113 -1.02 16.03 12.19
CA ASP A 113 -1.20 14.60 12.43
C ASP A 113 -0.59 13.74 11.31
N ILE A 114 -0.82 14.14 10.05
CA ILE A 114 -0.20 13.48 8.88
C ILE A 114 1.33 13.61 8.94
N TRP A 115 1.83 14.79 9.29
CA TRP A 115 3.26 15.03 9.44
C TRP A 115 3.89 14.11 10.48
N ASP A 116 3.30 14.02 11.67
CA ASP A 116 3.80 13.20 12.78
C ASP A 116 3.81 11.71 12.40
N ALA A 117 2.72 11.23 11.79
CA ALA A 117 2.63 9.87 11.29
C ALA A 117 3.71 9.55 10.23
N ILE A 118 3.94 10.45 9.26
CA ILE A 118 4.97 10.26 8.24
C ILE A 118 6.36 10.25 8.87
N ALA A 119 6.68 11.22 9.73
CA ALA A 119 7.98 11.31 10.38
C ALA A 119 8.27 10.05 11.19
N SER A 120 7.33 9.60 12.02
CA SER A 120 7.45 8.40 12.83
C SER A 120 7.63 7.13 11.97
N LEU A 121 6.88 7.00 10.87
CA LEU A 121 7.01 5.85 9.97
C LEU A 121 8.37 5.81 9.24
N ILE A 122 8.89 6.97 8.82
CA ILE A 122 10.23 7.06 8.22
C ILE A 122 11.29 6.64 9.24
N GLU A 123 11.25 7.21 10.44
CA GLU A 123 12.18 6.88 11.53
C GLU A 123 12.16 5.39 11.87
N MET A 124 10.97 4.80 11.98
CA MET A 124 10.82 3.37 12.26
C MET A 124 11.36 2.50 11.11
N ALA A 125 11.13 2.88 9.86
CA ALA A 125 11.64 2.14 8.70
C ALA A 125 13.17 2.18 8.64
N GLU A 126 13.77 3.35 8.87
CA GLU A 126 15.23 3.54 8.91
C GLU A 126 15.87 2.75 10.06
N ALA A 127 15.28 2.81 11.26
CA ALA A 127 15.76 2.05 12.41
C ALA A 127 15.73 0.53 12.16
N ARG A 128 14.60 0.00 11.67
CA ARG A 128 14.47 -1.43 11.35
C ARG A 128 15.48 -1.89 10.30
N PHE A 129 15.73 -1.06 9.29
CA PHE A 129 16.75 -1.37 8.29
C PHE A 129 18.16 -1.37 8.89
N ALA A 130 18.49 -0.35 9.70
CA ALA A 130 19.79 -0.25 10.35
C ALA A 130 20.08 -1.45 11.28
N GLU A 131 19.07 -1.94 12.00
CA GLU A 131 19.17 -3.17 12.81
C GLU A 131 19.45 -4.41 11.96
N GLY A 132 18.82 -4.52 10.78
CA GLY A 132 18.93 -5.67 9.88
C GLY A 132 20.13 -5.64 8.92
N ILE A 133 20.90 -4.54 8.88
CA ILE A 133 21.86 -4.30 7.81
C ILE A 133 22.99 -5.33 7.76
N GLY A 134 23.41 -5.86 8.91
CA GLY A 134 24.43 -6.91 8.98
C GLY A 134 24.02 -8.18 8.24
N THR A 135 22.78 -8.63 8.45
CA THR A 135 22.21 -9.80 7.75
C THR A 135 22.08 -9.55 6.24
N VAL A 136 21.72 -8.34 5.84
CA VAL A 136 21.66 -7.97 4.42
C VAL A 136 23.06 -8.03 3.79
N VAL A 137 24.08 -7.48 4.45
CA VAL A 137 25.46 -7.49 3.95
C VAL A 137 26.01 -8.91 3.81
N GLU A 138 25.75 -9.80 4.77
CA GLU A 138 26.18 -11.20 4.67
C GLU A 138 25.52 -11.92 3.48
N ARG A 139 24.19 -11.75 3.30
CA ARG A 139 23.49 -12.33 2.15
C ARG A 139 24.01 -11.78 0.81
N LEU A 140 24.32 -10.48 0.74
CA LEU A 140 24.92 -9.88 -0.46
C LEU A 140 26.29 -10.50 -0.76
N ARG A 141 27.14 -10.67 0.25
CA ARG A 141 28.46 -11.30 0.10
C ARG A 141 28.36 -12.75 -0.38
N GLU A 142 27.43 -13.53 0.17
CA GLU A 142 27.17 -14.91 -0.27
C GLU A 142 26.75 -14.96 -1.74
N GLN A 143 25.84 -14.06 -2.16
CA GLN A 143 25.40 -13.98 -3.55
C GLN A 143 26.51 -13.54 -4.50
N GLU A 144 27.31 -12.55 -4.12
CA GLU A 144 28.45 -12.08 -4.91
C GLU A 144 29.51 -13.18 -5.07
N ALA A 145 29.79 -13.95 -4.01
CA ALA A 145 30.70 -15.08 -4.06
C ALA A 145 30.22 -16.19 -5.01
N ALA A 146 28.91 -16.44 -5.08
CA ALA A 146 28.33 -17.42 -6.00
C ALA A 146 28.42 -16.99 -7.48
N VAL A 147 28.48 -15.68 -7.75
CA VAL A 147 28.53 -15.13 -9.11
C VAL A 147 29.97 -14.94 -9.62
N ARG A 148 30.97 -14.84 -8.74
CA ARG A 148 32.36 -14.59 -9.14
C ARG A 148 33.01 -15.85 -9.75
N PRO A 149 33.42 -15.85 -11.03
CA PRO A 149 34.14 -17.00 -11.61
C PRO A 149 35.52 -17.17 -10.98
N PRO A 150 36.06 -18.40 -10.90
CA PRO A 150 37.38 -18.64 -10.35
C PRO A 150 38.42 -17.89 -11.19
N ARG A 151 39.23 -17.06 -10.52
CA ARG A 151 40.37 -16.38 -11.14
C ARG A 151 41.30 -17.48 -11.65
N ARG A 152 41.40 -17.65 -12.98
CA ARG A 152 42.44 -18.48 -13.58
C ARG A 152 43.76 -17.74 -13.34
N ASP A 153 44.53 -18.24 -12.39
CA ASP A 153 45.92 -17.82 -12.23
C ASP A 153 46.74 -18.34 -13.43
N PRO A 154 47.68 -17.51 -13.95
CA PRO A 154 48.53 -17.85 -15.08
C PRO A 154 49.58 -18.91 -14.76
#